data_AF-A0A8H4RXE6-F1
#
_entry.id   AF-A0A8H4RXE6-F1
#
_cell.length_a   1.000
_cell.length_b   1.000
_cell.length_c   1.000
_cell.angle_alpha   90.00
_cell.angle_beta   90.00
_cell.angle_gamma   90.00
#
_symmetry.space_group_name_H-M   'P 1'
#
loop_
_entity.id
_entity.type
_entity.pdbx_description
1 polymer ?
#
loop_
_entity_poly.entity_id
_entity_poly.type
_entity_poly.pdbx_seq_one_letter_code
_entity_poly.pdbx_strand_id
1 'polypeptide(L)'
;MADPSGSGMVDPRIFEDLQTKIDEDSDVRDQIRAILQTLERQGRNAQSILSRAHSTPAAHLIVSAESAIKDEIESIGKLASIASNSPYYKYNNLWTRDVQNVVFAILLCGWLGGMAMNGTAAEAGKLLTIEEVGEILNVPVNLKDRDAFHLTIEEYLQSLITLIEELARLAVNSVTLGDYQRPLQISQFVKDLHAGFQILNLKNDSLRRRSDSIKYNVKKIEDIVYDLSNSVSASVAQFGTSFHVPAGPHLRDYEVQLRNLYNRNASSNIKMPLIDPVTMSTIKPASQSAPAPAEKPSLPVELLPTDIARIFSQAHPALLLSAYYLRFPAFVADPVPTLLSSLLPLAIIQIAYTIICVPAVGTSTKPVKKAKPGSPKKATTESASANAFTVFYALLLSLVSVLVLAALQVLFGAPVTTHIPHTLLSSAHLALLAIYPLIYAHGSDGQKWREIASLYSPIDEVFGGALGCFLGAWIGAVPIPLDWDREWQKWPVTIVTGAYAGYVVGKMAGAWLLKGKRIEFD
;
A
#
# COMPACT_ATOMS: atom_id res chain seq x y z
N MET A 1 -49.43 -37.94 37.87
CA MET A 1 -48.48 -36.90 37.43
C MET A 1 -47.35 -37.62 36.73
N ALA A 2 -47.37 -37.64 35.41
CA ALA A 2 -46.40 -38.36 34.60
C ALA A 2 -45.17 -37.48 34.39
N ASP A 3 -44.02 -38.05 34.73
CA ASP A 3 -42.68 -37.53 34.52
C ASP A 3 -42.40 -37.45 33.00
N PRO A 4 -42.13 -36.29 32.40
CA PRO A 4 -41.84 -36.22 30.97
C PRO A 4 -40.36 -36.56 30.76
N SER A 5 -40.00 -37.81 31.04
CA SER A 5 -38.72 -38.40 30.64
C SER A 5 -38.73 -38.68 29.12
N GLY A 6 -38.81 -37.60 28.33
CA GLY A 6 -38.58 -37.59 26.90
C GLY A 6 -37.13 -37.23 26.62
N SER A 7 -36.22 -38.11 27.02
CA SER A 7 -34.79 -38.02 26.73
C SER A 7 -34.56 -38.07 25.22
N GLY A 8 -34.56 -36.91 24.55
CA GLY A 8 -33.76 -36.77 23.34
C GLY A 8 -32.32 -37.20 23.64
N MET A 9 -31.56 -37.64 22.64
CA MET A 9 -30.15 -38.04 22.82
C MET A 9 -29.25 -36.95 23.43
N VAL A 10 -29.75 -35.71 23.57
CA VAL A 10 -29.05 -34.54 24.11
C VAL A 10 -29.97 -33.79 25.08
N ASP A 11 -29.43 -33.41 26.25
CA ASP A 11 -30.11 -32.57 27.25
C ASP A 11 -30.14 -31.09 26.78
N PRO A 12 -31.32 -30.47 26.62
CA PRO A 12 -31.45 -29.07 26.21
C PRO A 12 -30.71 -28.07 27.12
N ARG A 13 -30.54 -28.38 28.41
CA ARG A 13 -29.83 -27.52 29.37
C ARG A 13 -28.37 -27.25 28.97
N ILE A 14 -27.75 -28.17 28.24
CA ILE A 14 -26.40 -27.98 27.70
C ILE A 14 -26.34 -26.74 26.81
N PHE A 15 -27.37 -26.50 25.99
CA PHE A 15 -27.41 -25.34 25.11
C PHE A 15 -27.77 -24.05 25.87
N GLU A 16 -28.58 -24.12 26.92
CA GLU A 16 -28.88 -22.98 27.80
C GLU A 16 -27.61 -22.51 28.56
N ASP A 17 -26.82 -23.44 29.09
CA ASP A 17 -25.54 -23.16 29.74
C ASP A 17 -24.51 -22.60 28.76
N LEU A 18 -24.47 -23.11 27.52
CA LEU A 18 -23.61 -22.58 26.46
C LEU A 18 -24.03 -21.18 26.05
N GLN A 19 -25.32 -20.91 25.92
CA GLN A 19 -25.83 -19.58 25.60
C GLN A 19 -25.43 -18.57 26.68
N THR A 20 -25.57 -18.93 27.96
CA THR A 20 -25.16 -18.07 29.09
C THR A 20 -23.68 -17.68 28.99
N LYS A 21 -22.79 -18.63 28.67
CA LYS A 21 -21.35 -18.35 28.46
C LYS A 21 -21.06 -17.47 27.25
N ILE A 22 -21.87 -17.59 26.19
CA ILE A 22 -21.76 -16.73 25.00
C ILE A 22 -22.19 -15.30 25.35
N ASP A 23 -23.26 -15.15 26.12
CA ASP A 23 -23.76 -13.85 26.56
C ASP A 23 -22.74 -13.15 27.48
N GLU A 24 -22.14 -13.88 28.44
CA GLU A 24 -21.05 -13.38 29.28
C GLU A 24 -19.81 -12.93 28.45
N ASP A 25 -19.43 -13.69 27.42
CA ASP A 25 -18.34 -13.31 26.49
C ASP A 25 -18.70 -12.03 25.73
N SER A 26 -19.95 -11.91 25.28
CA SER A 26 -20.45 -10.72 24.58
C SER A 26 -20.40 -9.49 25.49
N ASP A 27 -20.86 -9.61 26.73
CA ASP A 27 -20.88 -8.53 27.70
C ASP A 27 -19.47 -7.99 27.99
N VAL A 28 -18.48 -8.89 28.14
CA VAL A 28 -17.08 -8.49 28.32
C VAL A 28 -16.55 -7.74 27.10
N ARG A 29 -16.83 -8.24 25.89
CA ARG A 29 -16.42 -7.56 24.64
C ARG A 29 -17.03 -6.18 24.52
N ASP A 30 -18.29 -6.01 24.88
CA ASP A 30 -19.01 -4.75 24.75
C ASP A 30 -18.52 -3.72 25.78
N GLN A 31 -18.23 -4.15 27.01
CA GLN A 31 -17.56 -3.29 28.00
C GLN A 31 -16.18 -2.81 27.53
N ILE A 32 -15.36 -3.71 26.98
CA ILE A 32 -14.05 -3.37 26.42
C ILE A 32 -14.22 -2.37 25.27
N ARG A 33 -15.10 -2.64 24.30
CA ARG A 33 -15.33 -1.75 23.14
C ARG A 33 -15.79 -0.36 23.55
N ALA A 34 -16.62 -0.24 24.58
CA ALA A 34 -17.07 1.06 25.07
C ALA A 34 -15.91 1.92 25.61
N ILE A 35 -14.96 1.28 26.31
CA ILE A 35 -13.74 1.97 26.76
C ILE A 35 -12.86 2.34 25.57
N LEU A 36 -12.66 1.42 24.62
CA LEU A 36 -11.84 1.65 23.43
C LEU A 36 -12.37 2.79 22.57
N GLN A 37 -13.69 2.94 22.41
CA GLN A 37 -14.28 4.08 21.70
C GLN A 37 -13.92 5.42 22.35
N THR A 38 -13.84 5.46 23.68
CA THR A 38 -13.39 6.65 24.42
C THR A 38 -11.89 6.88 24.23
N LEU A 39 -11.10 5.81 24.33
CA LEU A 39 -9.65 5.84 24.16
C LEU A 39 -9.26 6.30 22.75
N GLU A 40 -9.92 5.82 21.70
CA GLU A 40 -9.70 6.27 20.32
C GLU A 40 -9.92 7.77 20.15
N ARG A 41 -10.95 8.33 20.79
CA ARG A 41 -11.23 9.77 20.74
C ARG A 41 -10.14 10.55 21.47
N GLN A 42 -9.68 10.07 22.62
CA GLN A 42 -8.58 10.66 23.38
C GLN A 42 -7.27 10.60 22.57
N GLY A 43 -6.96 9.44 21.99
CA GLY A 43 -5.78 9.23 21.14
C GLY A 43 -5.76 10.17 19.92
N ARG A 44 -6.90 10.39 19.24
CA ARG A 44 -6.98 11.40 18.16
C ARG A 44 -6.67 12.81 18.66
N ASN A 45 -7.08 13.16 19.89
CA ASN A 45 -6.79 14.46 20.49
C ASN A 45 -5.29 14.61 20.81
N ALA A 46 -4.68 13.64 21.50
CA ALA A 46 -3.25 13.68 21.81
C ALA A 46 -2.39 13.68 20.54
N GLN A 47 -2.74 12.86 19.54
CA GLN A 47 -2.09 12.85 18.23
C GLN A 47 -2.17 14.22 17.56
N SER A 48 -3.34 14.88 17.59
CA SER A 48 -3.50 16.22 17.03
C SER A 48 -2.58 17.24 17.71
N ILE A 49 -2.41 17.16 19.03
CA ILE A 49 -1.52 18.04 19.78
C ILE A 49 -0.05 17.75 19.45
N LEU A 50 0.36 16.47 19.52
CA LEU A 50 1.73 16.04 19.25
C LEU A 50 2.17 16.33 17.81
N SER A 51 1.27 16.21 16.84
CA SER A 51 1.56 16.55 15.44
C SER A 51 1.98 18.01 15.24
N ARG A 52 1.63 18.91 16.16
CA ARG A 52 2.06 20.31 16.10
C ARG A 52 3.56 20.49 16.34
N ALA A 53 4.25 19.48 16.88
CA ALA A 53 5.72 19.49 17.05
C ALA A 53 6.47 19.71 15.73
N HIS A 54 5.84 19.42 14.58
CA HIS A 54 6.35 19.71 13.24
C HIS A 54 6.34 21.19 12.84
N SER A 55 5.64 22.03 13.59
CA SER A 55 5.43 23.46 13.26
C SER A 55 5.71 24.40 14.42
N THR A 56 5.72 23.90 15.65
CA THR A 56 5.84 24.67 16.89
C THR A 56 6.95 24.07 17.76
N PRO A 57 7.75 24.88 18.48
CA PRO A 57 8.72 24.37 19.46
C PRO A 57 8.08 23.45 20.51
N ALA A 58 8.78 22.37 20.87
CA ALA A 58 8.28 21.34 21.79
C ALA A 58 7.84 21.89 23.15
N ALA A 59 8.56 22.88 23.69
CA ALA A 59 8.26 23.49 24.98
C ALA A 59 6.81 24.03 25.09
N HIS A 60 6.20 24.43 23.97
CA HIS A 60 4.87 25.05 23.95
C HIS A 60 3.72 24.02 23.88
N LEU A 61 4.03 22.74 23.62
CA LEU A 61 3.01 21.69 23.44
C LEU A 61 3.07 20.59 24.51
N ILE A 62 4.19 20.44 25.22
CA ILE A 62 4.39 19.37 26.23
C ILE A 62 3.25 19.36 27.27
N VAL A 63 2.95 20.49 27.91
CA VAL A 63 1.91 20.55 28.96
C VAL A 63 0.54 20.10 28.45
N SER A 64 0.18 20.50 27.22
CA SER A 64 -1.09 20.10 26.61
C SER A 64 -1.08 18.63 26.21
N ALA A 65 0.05 18.12 25.70
CA ALA A 65 0.22 16.72 25.33
C ALA A 65 0.16 15.81 26.56
N GLU A 66 0.84 16.14 27.65
CA GLU A 66 0.81 15.42 28.92
C GLU A 66 -0.61 15.37 29.49
N SER A 67 -1.35 16.48 29.43
CA SER A 67 -2.76 16.49 29.87
C SER A 67 -3.61 15.54 29.04
N ALA A 68 -3.45 15.51 27.71
CA ALA A 68 -4.22 14.62 26.85
C ALA A 68 -3.84 13.14 27.07
N ILE A 69 -2.54 12.85 27.24
CA ILE A 69 -2.04 11.50 27.53
C ILE A 69 -2.53 11.02 28.89
N LYS A 70 -2.67 11.92 29.88
CA LYS A 70 -3.22 11.56 31.20
C LYS A 70 -4.66 11.03 31.10
N ASP A 71 -5.47 11.60 30.22
CA ASP A 71 -6.83 11.11 29.98
C ASP A 71 -6.83 9.71 29.36
N GLU A 72 -5.84 9.39 28.50
CA GLU A 72 -5.64 8.06 27.95
C GLU A 72 -5.18 7.06 29.02
N ILE A 73 -4.25 7.46 29.91
CA ILE A 73 -3.79 6.63 31.03
C ILE A 73 -4.97 6.23 31.94
N GLU A 74 -5.89 7.15 32.22
CA GLU A 74 -7.09 6.84 33.01
C GLU A 74 -7.97 5.78 32.33
N SER A 75 -8.18 5.90 31.02
CA SER A 75 -8.94 4.93 30.22
C SER A 75 -8.24 3.57 30.15
N ILE A 76 -6.91 3.55 30.03
CA ILE A 76 -6.12 2.30 30.12
C ILE A 76 -6.27 1.66 31.50
N GLY A 77 -6.28 2.44 32.59
CA GLY A 77 -6.53 1.92 33.93
C GLY A 77 -7.91 1.26 34.06
N LYS A 78 -8.95 1.84 33.45
CA LYS A 78 -10.30 1.22 33.37
C LYS A 78 -10.31 -0.04 32.52
N LEU A 79 -9.60 -0.03 31.39
CA LEU A 79 -9.44 -1.22 30.55
C LEU A 79 -8.74 -2.35 31.33
N ALA A 80 -7.66 -2.02 32.04
CA ALA A 80 -6.88 -2.96 32.81
C ALA A 80 -7.70 -3.63 33.93
N SER A 81 -8.57 -2.88 34.61
CA SER A 81 -9.41 -3.43 35.69
C SER A 81 -10.45 -4.42 35.18
N ILE A 82 -11.03 -4.19 33.99
CA ILE A 82 -11.98 -5.12 33.35
C ILE A 82 -11.25 -6.32 32.74
N ALA A 83 -10.23 -6.04 31.92
CA ALA A 83 -9.51 -7.06 31.17
C ALA A 83 -8.76 -8.05 32.07
N SER A 84 -8.33 -7.65 33.26
CA SER A 84 -7.66 -8.55 34.21
C SER A 84 -8.57 -9.60 34.83
N ASN A 85 -9.90 -9.46 34.71
CA ASN A 85 -10.87 -10.46 35.17
C ASN A 85 -11.18 -11.52 34.09
N SER A 86 -10.49 -11.47 32.96
CA SER A 86 -10.78 -12.24 31.76
C SER A 86 -9.50 -12.77 31.12
N PRO A 87 -9.55 -13.87 30.34
CA PRO A 87 -8.34 -14.41 29.73
C PRO A 87 -7.68 -13.41 28.76
N TYR A 88 -6.44 -13.01 29.02
CA TYR A 88 -5.78 -11.90 28.31
C TYR A 88 -5.73 -12.12 26.80
N TYR A 89 -5.16 -13.25 26.37
CA TYR A 89 -4.93 -13.57 24.96
C TYR A 89 -6.22 -13.91 24.18
N LYS A 90 -7.36 -14.03 24.86
CA LYS A 90 -8.66 -14.16 24.20
C LYS A 90 -9.14 -12.82 23.63
N TYR A 91 -8.82 -11.72 24.32
CA TYR A 91 -9.37 -10.39 24.01
C TYR A 91 -8.31 -9.37 23.59
N ASN A 92 -7.01 -9.64 23.73
CA ASN A 92 -5.93 -8.68 23.46
C ASN A 92 -6.01 -8.00 22.09
N ASN A 93 -6.38 -8.75 21.05
CA ASN A 93 -6.55 -8.23 19.70
C ASN A 93 -7.55 -7.07 19.59
N LEU A 94 -8.47 -6.92 20.56
CA LEU A 94 -9.41 -5.81 20.61
C LEU A 94 -8.72 -4.48 20.90
N TRP A 95 -7.73 -4.45 21.80
CA TRP A 95 -7.11 -3.20 22.28
C TRP A 95 -5.66 -3.00 21.84
N THR A 96 -5.01 -4.02 21.28
CA THR A 96 -3.58 -3.96 20.94
C THR A 96 -3.22 -2.74 20.08
N ARG A 97 -4.08 -2.34 19.13
CA ARG A 97 -3.83 -1.15 18.31
C ARG A 97 -3.91 0.15 19.12
N ASP A 98 -4.91 0.26 19.99
CA ASP A 98 -5.09 1.45 20.82
C ASP A 98 -3.98 1.58 21.85
N VAL A 99 -3.59 0.49 22.51
CA VAL A 99 -2.45 0.46 23.43
C VAL A 99 -1.16 0.88 22.71
N GLN A 100 -0.91 0.40 21.49
CA GLN A 100 0.24 0.87 20.69
C GLN A 100 0.20 2.38 20.43
N ASN A 101 -0.97 2.96 20.16
CA ASN A 101 -1.10 4.40 19.93
C ASN A 101 -0.82 5.21 21.21
N VAL A 102 -1.32 4.75 22.37
CA VAL A 102 -1.05 5.38 23.67
C VAL A 102 0.44 5.31 24.01
N VAL A 103 1.05 4.13 23.84
CA VAL A 103 2.49 3.93 24.08
C VAL A 103 3.32 4.81 23.14
N PHE A 104 2.95 4.91 21.87
CA PHE A 104 3.56 5.85 20.93
C PHE A 104 3.45 7.31 21.40
N ALA A 105 2.27 7.75 21.85
CA ALA A 105 2.06 9.11 22.33
C ALA A 105 2.94 9.44 23.54
N ILE A 106 3.05 8.50 24.49
CA ILE A 106 3.94 8.58 25.64
C ILE A 106 5.40 8.68 25.19
N LEU A 107 5.84 7.81 24.28
CA LEU A 107 7.21 7.77 23.79
C LEU A 107 7.60 9.06 23.06
N LEU A 108 6.72 9.58 22.20
CA LEU A 108 6.95 10.83 21.49
C LEU A 108 6.97 12.02 22.44
N CYS A 109 6.03 12.10 23.38
CA CYS A 109 6.00 13.16 24.39
C CYS A 109 7.25 13.12 25.28
N GLY A 110 7.66 11.93 25.72
CA GLY A 110 8.90 11.70 26.47
C GLY A 110 10.14 12.13 25.70
N TRP A 111 10.26 11.72 24.44
CA TRP A 111 11.39 12.11 23.60
C TRP A 111 11.48 13.62 23.37
N LEU A 112 10.33 14.32 23.30
CA LEU A 112 10.27 15.77 23.19
C LEU A 112 10.61 16.52 24.50
N GLY A 113 10.87 15.79 25.60
CA GLY A 113 11.20 16.36 26.90
C GLY A 113 10.01 16.53 27.84
N GLY A 114 8.92 15.79 27.64
CA GLY A 114 7.82 15.64 28.60
C GLY A 114 7.89 14.34 29.40
N MET A 115 6.80 13.99 30.09
CA MET A 115 6.62 12.75 30.85
C MET A 115 7.68 12.55 31.96
N ALA A 116 7.91 13.59 32.77
CA ALA A 116 8.86 13.52 33.89
C ALA A 116 8.47 12.44 34.92
N MET A 117 9.49 11.72 35.41
CA MET A 117 9.36 10.55 36.27
C MET A 117 10.00 10.80 37.64
N ASN A 118 9.33 10.48 38.74
CA ASN A 118 9.95 10.32 40.08
C ASN A 118 11.02 11.38 40.48
N GLY A 119 10.78 12.66 40.19
CA GLY A 119 11.70 13.75 40.55
C GLY A 119 12.96 13.88 39.68
N THR A 120 13.11 13.08 38.61
CA THR A 120 14.10 13.31 37.56
C THR A 120 13.52 14.27 36.51
N ALA A 121 14.35 15.22 36.07
CA ALA A 121 13.94 16.16 35.02
C ALA A 121 13.73 15.39 33.71
N ALA A 122 12.67 15.75 32.96
CA ALA A 122 12.47 15.20 31.64
C ALA A 122 13.61 15.63 30.72
N GLU A 123 14.33 14.66 30.17
CA GLU A 123 15.45 14.87 29.25
C GLU A 123 15.02 14.58 27.82
N ALA A 124 15.04 15.60 26.96
CA ALA A 124 14.73 15.43 25.55
C ALA A 124 15.76 14.51 24.88
N GLY A 125 15.29 13.64 23.98
CA GLY A 125 16.13 12.70 23.22
C GLY A 125 16.40 11.37 23.91
N LYS A 126 15.94 11.15 25.15
CA LYS A 126 16.06 9.86 25.84
C LYS A 126 14.99 8.87 25.37
N LEU A 127 15.36 7.59 25.26
CA LEU A 127 14.41 6.50 25.07
C LEU A 127 13.79 6.13 26.42
N LEU A 128 12.47 6.19 26.54
CA LEU A 128 11.76 5.62 27.69
C LEU A 128 11.75 4.09 27.58
N THR A 129 12.15 3.37 28.63
CA THR A 129 12.11 1.90 28.62
C THR A 129 10.69 1.37 28.75
N ILE A 130 10.48 0.09 28.44
CA ILE A 130 9.16 -0.53 28.59
C ILE A 130 8.69 -0.52 30.05
N GLU A 131 9.61 -0.63 31.01
CA GLU A 131 9.33 -0.52 32.44
C GLU A 131 8.90 0.91 32.81
N GLU A 132 9.62 1.93 32.34
CA GLU A 132 9.24 3.33 32.54
C GLU A 132 7.85 3.62 31.94
N VAL A 133 7.55 3.10 30.74
CA VAL A 133 6.22 3.24 30.13
C VAL A 133 5.14 2.50 30.94
N GLY A 134 5.45 1.31 31.47
CA GLY A 134 4.54 0.58 32.36
C GLY A 134 4.23 1.34 33.63
N GLU A 135 5.23 2.00 34.22
CA GLU A 135 5.08 2.89 35.37
C GLU A 135 4.18 4.11 35.04
N ILE A 136 4.37 4.75 33.88
CA ILE A 136 3.50 5.85 33.40
C ILE A 136 2.04 5.41 33.30
N LEU A 137 1.82 4.25 32.67
CA LEU A 137 0.50 3.68 32.44
C LEU A 137 -0.12 3.13 33.73
N ASN A 138 0.68 2.94 34.79
CA ASN A 138 0.30 2.21 35.99
C ASN A 138 -0.21 0.79 35.69
N VAL A 139 0.46 0.09 34.77
CA VAL A 139 0.15 -1.30 34.39
C VAL A 139 1.41 -2.15 34.42
N PRO A 140 1.30 -3.44 34.78
CA PRO A 140 2.44 -4.33 34.78
C PRO A 140 2.94 -4.56 33.35
N VAL A 141 4.20 -4.96 33.21
CA VAL A 141 4.86 -5.19 31.93
C VAL A 141 5.16 -6.67 31.79
N ASN A 142 4.79 -7.25 30.64
CA ASN A 142 5.16 -8.60 30.20
C ASN A 142 5.02 -9.67 31.31
N LEU A 143 3.82 -9.76 31.91
CA LEU A 143 3.53 -10.74 32.96
C LEU A 143 3.67 -12.17 32.44
N LYS A 144 4.21 -13.05 33.28
CA LYS A 144 4.42 -14.49 32.98
C LYS A 144 3.82 -15.42 34.02
N ASP A 145 3.59 -14.90 35.22
CA ASP A 145 3.15 -15.61 36.42
C ASP A 145 1.64 -15.67 36.55
N ARG A 146 0.91 -14.71 35.96
CA ARG A 146 -0.55 -14.64 36.04
C ARG A 146 -1.18 -14.06 34.77
N ASP A 147 -2.43 -14.42 34.54
CA ASP A 147 -3.23 -13.93 33.43
C ASP A 147 -3.95 -12.65 33.85
N ALA A 148 -3.39 -11.50 33.48
CA ALA A 148 -3.92 -10.18 33.79
C ALA A 148 -3.50 -9.19 32.70
N PHE A 149 -4.14 -8.02 32.65
CA PHE A 149 -3.76 -6.97 31.72
C PHE A 149 -2.33 -6.50 31.96
N HIS A 150 -1.52 -6.45 30.91
CA HIS A 150 -0.13 -6.00 30.96
C HIS A 150 0.31 -5.44 29.61
N LEU A 151 1.30 -4.56 29.62
CA LEU A 151 1.95 -4.09 28.40
C LEU A 151 2.86 -5.19 27.83
N THR A 152 2.62 -5.61 26.59
CA THR A 152 3.46 -6.63 25.94
C THR A 152 4.71 -6.02 25.30
N ILE A 153 5.75 -6.85 25.15
CA ILE A 153 6.97 -6.46 24.42
C ILE A 153 6.63 -6.10 22.96
N GLU A 154 5.70 -6.83 22.33
CA GLU A 154 5.32 -6.59 20.95
C GLU A 154 4.65 -5.22 20.77
N GLU A 155 3.73 -4.83 21.64
CA GLU A 155 3.08 -3.51 21.61
C GLU A 155 4.10 -2.38 21.78
N TYR A 156 5.06 -2.53 22.69
CA TYR A 156 6.13 -1.56 22.86
C TYR A 156 7.03 -1.44 21.62
N LEU A 157 7.48 -2.56 21.05
CA LEU A 157 8.33 -2.56 19.84
C LEU A 157 7.59 -1.99 18.61
N GLN A 158 6.30 -2.30 18.43
CA GLN A 158 5.48 -1.73 17.37
C GLN A 158 5.33 -0.21 17.51
N SER A 159 5.27 0.29 18.74
CA SER A 159 5.18 1.71 19.05
C SER A 159 6.50 2.43 18.77
N LEU A 160 7.65 1.80 19.05
CA LEU A 160 8.97 2.32 18.69
C LEU A 160 9.18 2.47 17.19
N ILE A 161 8.67 1.55 16.37
CA ILE A 161 8.73 1.69 14.91
C ILE A 161 7.95 2.93 14.47
N THR A 162 6.77 3.13 15.05
CA THR A 162 5.94 4.32 14.78
C THR A 162 6.62 5.61 15.25
N LEU A 163 7.34 5.58 16.39
CA LEU A 163 8.17 6.69 16.85
C LEU A 163 9.25 7.04 15.82
N ILE A 164 9.97 6.05 15.29
CA ILE A 164 11.01 6.27 14.26
C ILE A 164 10.43 6.94 13.02
N GLU A 165 9.25 6.49 12.56
CA GLU A 165 8.55 7.08 11.41
C GLU A 165 8.22 8.57 11.65
N GLU A 166 7.70 8.90 12.85
CA GLU A 166 7.34 10.28 13.19
C GLU A 166 8.58 11.17 13.40
N LEU A 167 9.65 10.64 14.00
CA LEU A 167 10.92 11.36 14.14
C LEU A 167 11.58 11.61 12.78
N ALA A 168 11.50 10.68 11.83
CA ALA A 168 12.00 10.90 10.47
C ALA A 168 11.26 12.04 9.77
N ARG A 169 9.97 12.21 10.05
CA ARG A 169 9.19 13.37 9.59
C ARG A 169 9.60 14.65 10.32
N LEU A 170 9.80 14.58 11.64
CA LEU A 170 10.20 15.71 12.47
C LEU A 170 11.57 16.26 12.06
N ALA A 171 12.52 15.39 11.68
CA ALA A 171 13.84 15.78 11.19
C ALA A 171 13.78 16.66 9.94
N VAL A 172 12.88 16.36 8.99
CA VAL A 172 12.68 17.21 7.80
C VAL A 172 12.14 18.58 8.22
N ASN A 173 11.08 18.58 9.02
CA ASN A 173 10.38 19.80 9.38
C ASN A 173 11.21 20.71 10.29
N SER A 174 12.07 20.15 11.16
CA SER A 174 12.95 20.93 12.01
C SER A 174 13.97 21.72 11.20
N VAL A 175 14.49 21.16 10.10
CA VAL A 175 15.37 21.89 9.16
C VAL A 175 14.63 23.06 8.53
N THR A 176 13.37 22.87 8.13
CA THR A 176 12.52 23.94 7.58
C THR A 176 12.30 25.08 8.59
N LEU A 177 12.24 24.76 9.88
CA LEU A 177 12.11 25.73 10.97
C LEU A 177 13.45 26.32 11.44
N GLY A 178 14.58 25.96 10.81
CA GLY A 178 15.91 26.45 11.16
C GLY A 178 16.56 25.76 12.36
N ASP A 179 15.99 24.67 12.89
CA ASP A 179 16.61 23.84 13.91
C ASP A 179 17.45 22.73 13.24
N TYR A 180 18.74 23.02 13.11
CA TYR A 180 19.73 22.12 12.50
C TYR A 180 20.36 21.13 13.49
N GLN A 181 20.11 21.26 14.80
CA GLN A 181 20.60 20.34 15.81
C GLN A 181 19.72 19.11 15.93
N ARG A 182 18.40 19.30 15.89
CA ARG A 182 17.43 18.22 16.05
C ARG A 182 17.58 17.08 15.04
N PRO A 183 17.85 17.29 13.74
CA PRO A 183 18.09 16.21 12.79
C PRO A 183 19.28 15.33 13.18
N LEU A 184 20.35 15.93 13.74
CA LEU A 184 21.53 15.19 14.19
C LEU A 184 21.21 14.32 15.40
N GLN A 185 20.45 14.84 16.36
CA GLN A 185 19.97 14.09 17.53
C GLN A 185 19.06 12.93 17.10
N ILE A 186 18.12 13.20 16.19
CA ILE A 186 17.23 12.18 15.61
C ILE A 186 18.04 11.10 14.88
N SER A 187 19.05 11.49 14.10
CA SER A 187 19.89 10.54 13.37
C SER A 187 20.61 9.59 14.31
N GLN A 188 21.24 10.10 15.37
CA GLN A 188 21.90 9.28 16.37
C GLN A 188 20.91 8.32 17.05
N PHE A 189 19.79 8.86 17.53
CA PHE A 189 18.76 8.10 18.22
C PHE A 189 18.18 6.96 17.35
N VAL A 190 17.81 7.26 16.10
CA VAL A 190 17.22 6.28 15.18
C VAL A 190 18.22 5.21 14.76
N LYS A 191 19.51 5.54 14.63
CA LYS A 191 20.57 4.56 14.38
C LYS A 191 20.75 3.60 15.55
N ASP A 192 20.75 4.12 16.77
CA ASP A 192 20.87 3.30 17.98
C ASP A 192 19.66 2.36 18.13
N LEU A 193 18.44 2.87 17.87
CA LEU A 193 17.24 2.02 17.81
C LEU A 193 17.34 0.95 16.70
N HIS A 194 17.74 1.33 15.48
CA HIS A 194 17.88 0.38 14.38
C HIS A 194 18.88 -0.73 14.70
N ALA A 195 20.03 -0.39 15.30
CA ALA A 195 21.00 -1.39 15.78
C ALA A 195 20.39 -2.29 16.86
N GLY A 196 19.60 -1.72 17.79
CA GLY A 196 18.83 -2.49 18.77
C GLY A 196 17.89 -3.51 18.11
N PHE A 197 17.11 -3.10 17.11
CA PHE A 197 16.22 -3.98 16.35
C PHE A 197 16.98 -5.08 15.59
N GLN A 198 18.20 -4.83 15.11
CA GLN A 198 19.03 -5.84 14.44
C GLN A 198 19.53 -6.95 15.38
N ILE A 199 19.61 -6.69 16.68
CA ILE A 199 19.99 -7.70 17.68
C ILE A 199 18.80 -8.65 17.96
N LEU A 200 17.58 -8.21 17.71
CA LEU A 200 16.38 -8.99 17.98
C LEU A 200 16.17 -10.07 16.90
N ASN A 201 16.09 -11.33 17.33
CA ASN A 201 15.72 -12.44 16.45
C ASN A 201 14.20 -12.51 16.28
N LEU A 202 13.64 -11.63 15.46
CA LEU A 202 12.20 -11.52 15.23
C LEU A 202 11.67 -12.66 14.36
N LYS A 203 10.52 -13.24 14.75
CA LYS A 203 9.79 -14.23 13.95
C LYS A 203 9.27 -13.60 12.66
N ASN A 204 8.97 -14.39 11.64
CA ASN A 204 8.40 -13.88 10.38
C ASN A 204 6.92 -13.50 10.54
N ASP A 205 6.68 -12.36 11.18
CA ASP A 205 5.36 -11.80 11.52
C ASP A 205 5.25 -10.32 11.14
N SER A 206 4.18 -9.67 11.62
CA SER A 206 3.92 -8.26 11.34
C SER A 206 5.00 -7.32 11.89
N LEU A 207 5.59 -7.65 13.05
CA LEU A 207 6.62 -6.85 13.71
C LEU A 207 7.91 -6.88 12.91
N ARG A 208 8.33 -8.05 12.41
CA ARG A 208 9.51 -8.13 11.53
C ARG A 208 9.33 -7.32 10.24
N ARG A 209 8.17 -7.44 9.58
CA ARG A 209 7.89 -6.69 8.34
C ARG A 209 7.95 -5.18 8.56
N ARG A 210 7.44 -4.69 9.70
CA ARG A 210 7.54 -3.28 10.07
C ARG A 210 8.96 -2.90 10.49
N SER A 211 9.69 -3.76 11.20
CA SER A 211 11.10 -3.51 11.54
C SER A 211 11.98 -3.38 10.30
N ASP A 212 11.69 -4.10 9.22
CA ASP A 212 12.40 -3.98 7.94
C ASP A 212 12.21 -2.60 7.28
N SER A 213 11.17 -1.84 7.66
CA SER A 213 10.92 -0.49 7.15
C SER A 213 11.87 0.56 7.76
N ILE A 214 12.44 0.28 8.95
CA ILE A 214 13.32 1.19 9.69
C ILE A 214 14.50 1.64 8.82
N LYS A 215 15.07 0.74 8.02
CA LYS A 215 16.21 1.06 7.13
C LYS A 215 15.92 2.22 6.16
N TYR A 216 14.68 2.37 5.72
CA TYR A 216 14.30 3.48 4.82
C TYR A 216 14.21 4.79 5.58
N ASN A 217 13.72 4.78 6.83
CA ASN A 217 13.72 5.96 7.70
C ASN A 217 15.15 6.38 8.08
N VAL A 218 16.02 5.41 8.40
CA VAL A 218 17.46 5.66 8.65
C VAL A 218 18.08 6.37 7.45
N LYS A 219 17.93 5.79 6.24
CA LYS A 219 18.46 6.39 5.02
C LYS A 219 17.94 7.82 4.81
N LYS A 220 16.62 8.03 4.94
CA LYS A 220 16.00 9.35 4.79
C LYS A 220 16.61 10.38 5.76
N ILE A 221 16.81 10.02 7.02
CA ILE A 221 17.40 10.91 8.02
C ILE A 221 18.90 11.16 7.72
N GLU A 222 19.63 10.15 7.27
CA GLU A 222 21.03 10.30 6.85
C GLU A 222 21.20 11.25 5.67
N ASP A 223 20.33 11.15 4.67
CA ASP A 223 20.33 12.05 3.51
C ASP A 223 20.13 13.51 3.96
N ILE A 224 19.23 13.77 4.91
CA ILE A 224 19.00 15.11 5.48
C ILE A 224 20.26 15.62 6.21
N VAL A 225 20.88 14.78 7.05
CA VAL A 225 22.08 15.14 7.79
C VAL A 225 23.26 15.40 6.84
N TYR A 226 23.37 14.62 5.77
CA TYR A 226 24.36 14.80 4.73
C TYR A 226 24.20 16.15 4.02
N ASP A 227 22.97 16.50 3.62
CA ASP A 227 22.67 17.78 2.98
C ASP A 227 23.00 18.98 3.89
N LEU A 228 22.73 18.87 5.19
CA LEU A 228 23.11 19.87 6.18
C LEU A 228 24.65 20.03 6.27
N SER A 229 25.37 18.91 6.36
CA SER A 229 26.84 18.91 6.43
C SER A 229 27.48 19.56 5.20
N ASN A 230 26.93 19.28 4.01
CA ASN A 230 27.39 19.86 2.76
C ASN A 230 27.09 21.36 2.68
N SER A 231 25.89 21.78 3.11
CA SER A 231 25.48 23.19 3.11
C SER A 231 26.34 24.05 4.05
N VAL A 232 26.70 23.51 5.23
CA VAL A 232 27.62 24.16 6.16
C VAL A 232 29.01 24.26 5.55
N SER A 233 29.51 23.18 4.96
CA SER A 233 30.84 23.14 4.33
C SER A 233 30.94 24.10 3.12
N ALA A 234 29.88 24.20 2.32
CA ALA A 234 29.77 25.16 1.22
C ALA A 234 29.74 26.61 1.72
N SER A 235 29.00 26.88 2.80
CA SER A 235 28.94 28.21 3.42
C SER A 235 30.30 28.62 4.00
N VAL A 236 30.99 27.72 4.69
CA VAL A 236 32.35 27.95 5.23
C VAL A 236 33.35 28.19 4.10
N ALA A 237 33.27 27.45 2.99
CA ALA A 237 34.12 27.67 1.82
C ALA A 237 33.86 29.02 1.13
N GLN A 238 32.63 29.52 1.17
CA GLN A 238 32.23 30.77 0.52
C GLN A 238 32.55 32.02 1.36
N PHE A 239 32.55 31.91 2.70
CA PHE A 239 32.86 33.01 3.62
C PHE A 239 34.29 32.98 4.21
N GLY A 240 35.05 31.90 3.98
CA GLY A 240 36.42 31.72 4.49
C GLY A 240 37.51 32.57 3.84
N THR A 241 37.20 33.43 2.85
CA THR A 241 38.19 34.29 2.17
C THR A 241 38.03 35.78 2.42
N SER A 242 37.01 36.23 3.16
CA SER A 242 36.89 37.64 3.55
C SER A 242 35.83 37.81 4.62
N PHE A 243 36.23 37.85 5.89
CA PHE A 243 35.75 38.76 6.93
C PHE A 243 36.32 38.34 8.29
N HIS A 244 37.05 39.24 8.96
CA HIS A 244 37.40 39.08 10.37
C HIS A 244 36.17 39.43 11.22
N VAL A 245 35.35 38.43 11.54
CA VAL A 245 34.29 38.54 12.57
C VAL A 245 34.87 37.99 13.87
N PRO A 246 34.74 38.68 15.03
CA PRO A 246 35.15 38.11 16.30
C PRO A 246 34.25 36.91 16.57
N ALA A 247 34.82 35.71 16.48
CA ALA A 247 34.11 34.47 16.73
C ALA A 247 33.61 34.46 18.19
N GLY A 248 32.31 34.60 18.37
CA GLY A 248 31.68 34.21 19.64
C GLY A 248 31.90 32.72 19.89
N PRO A 249 32.15 32.30 21.14
CA PRO A 249 32.63 30.95 21.47
C PRO A 249 31.75 29.81 20.94
N HIS A 250 30.44 30.04 20.76
CA HIS A 250 29.50 29.00 20.36
C HIS A 250 29.71 28.41 18.96
N LEU A 251 30.11 29.19 17.94
CA LEU A 251 30.19 28.69 16.55
C LEU A 251 31.36 27.73 16.31
N ARG A 252 32.48 27.92 17.03
CA ARG A 252 33.64 27.00 16.95
C ARG A 252 33.34 25.67 17.62
N ASP A 253 32.54 25.66 18.69
CA ASP A 253 32.14 24.44 19.38
C ASP A 253 31.26 23.55 18.49
N TYR A 254 30.41 24.14 17.65
CA TYR A 254 29.60 23.41 16.65
C TYR A 254 30.47 22.73 15.58
N GLU A 255 31.44 23.46 15.03
CA GLU A 255 32.34 22.94 13.99
C GLU A 255 33.20 21.77 14.53
N VAL A 256 33.66 21.88 15.77
CA VAL A 256 34.42 20.84 16.47
C VAL A 256 33.54 19.62 16.79
N GLN A 257 32.29 19.83 17.24
CA GLN A 257 31.35 18.73 17.51
C GLN A 257 30.98 17.95 16.25
N LEU A 258 30.69 18.65 15.14
CA LEU A 258 30.37 18.02 13.85
C LEU A 258 31.54 17.22 13.30
N ARG A 259 32.76 17.75 13.42
CA ARG A 259 33.98 17.06 12.98
C ARG A 259 34.34 15.85 13.85
N ASN A 260 34.09 15.94 15.16
CA ASN A 260 34.28 14.82 16.09
C ASN A 260 33.24 13.71 15.88
N LEU A 261 31.99 14.06 15.51
CA LEU A 261 30.94 13.11 15.14
C LEU A 261 31.25 12.39 13.81
N TYR A 262 31.71 13.13 12.80
CA TYR A 262 32.20 12.56 11.54
C TYR A 262 33.33 11.54 11.78
N ASN A 263 34.30 11.89 12.63
CA ASN A 263 35.43 11.01 12.95
C ASN A 263 35.05 9.80 13.84
N ARG A 264 34.05 9.93 14.73
CA ARG A 264 33.51 8.81 15.52
C ARG A 264 32.81 7.78 14.63
N ASN A 265 31.97 8.25 13.70
CA ASN A 265 31.24 7.38 12.76
C ASN A 265 32.18 6.66 11.77
N ALA A 266 33.34 7.25 11.47
CA ALA A 266 34.38 6.59 10.68
C ALA A 266 35.13 5.48 11.45
N SER A 267 35.14 5.54 12.78
CA SER A 267 35.88 4.62 13.65
C SER A 267 35.06 3.44 14.18
N SER A 268 33.73 3.49 14.14
CA SER A 268 32.83 2.36 14.46
C SER A 268 32.68 1.37 13.29
N ASN A 269 33.79 1.01 12.63
CA ASN A 269 33.88 -0.09 11.68
C ASN A 269 33.77 -1.43 12.42
N ILE A 270 32.55 -1.78 12.86
CA ILE A 270 32.22 -3.18 13.12
C ILE A 270 32.21 -3.87 11.75
N LYS A 271 33.31 -4.55 11.43
CA LYS A 271 33.38 -5.49 10.30
C LYS A 271 32.32 -6.58 10.52
N MET A 272 31.23 -6.52 9.77
CA MET A 272 30.41 -7.68 9.45
C MET A 272 30.71 -8.14 8.02
N PRO A 273 30.64 -9.46 7.75
CA PRO A 273 31.20 -10.07 6.55
C PRO A 273 30.41 -9.67 5.30
N LEU A 274 31.15 -9.37 4.23
CA LEU A 274 30.59 -9.21 2.89
C LEU A 274 29.91 -10.51 2.47
N ILE A 275 28.64 -10.42 2.13
CA ILE A 275 28.00 -11.36 1.21
C ILE A 275 28.25 -10.78 -0.19
N ASP A 276 28.87 -11.58 -1.05
CA ASP A 276 29.42 -11.15 -2.33
C ASP A 276 28.37 -10.50 -3.25
N PRO A 277 28.68 -9.35 -3.88
CA PRO A 277 27.87 -8.82 -4.98
C PRO A 277 28.17 -9.61 -6.25
N VAL A 278 27.17 -10.33 -6.76
CA VAL A 278 27.17 -10.86 -8.13
C VAL A 278 27.14 -9.67 -9.09
N THR A 279 28.32 -9.36 -9.65
CA THR A 279 28.59 -8.71 -10.94
C THR A 279 27.47 -7.85 -11.54
N MET A 280 27.54 -6.53 -11.33
CA MET A 280 27.08 -5.55 -12.32
C MET A 280 28.30 -4.96 -12.99
N SER A 281 28.44 -5.24 -14.28
CA SER A 281 29.45 -4.74 -15.19
C SER A 281 29.52 -3.21 -15.19
N THR A 282 30.75 -2.71 -15.15
CA THR A 282 31.20 -1.32 -15.29
C THR A 282 30.53 -0.57 -16.44
N ILE A 283 29.90 0.58 -16.13
CA ILE A 283 29.54 1.61 -17.11
C ILE A 283 30.47 2.82 -16.89
N LYS A 284 31.22 3.18 -17.94
CA LYS A 284 32.03 4.40 -18.04
C LYS A 284 31.16 5.66 -18.02
N PRO A 285 31.66 6.81 -17.52
CA PRO A 285 30.89 8.05 -17.47
C PRO A 285 30.70 8.59 -18.89
N ALA A 286 29.44 8.73 -19.32
CA ALA A 286 29.09 9.45 -20.53
C ALA A 286 28.97 10.95 -20.22
N SER A 287 29.56 11.73 -21.12
CA SER A 287 29.52 13.18 -21.24
C SER A 287 28.13 13.79 -21.02
N GLN A 288 28.11 14.96 -20.37
CA GLN A 288 27.00 15.91 -20.33
C GLN A 288 26.36 16.04 -21.72
N SER A 289 25.09 15.67 -21.82
CA SER A 289 24.25 15.97 -22.99
C SER A 289 23.19 16.98 -22.58
N ALA A 290 22.92 17.91 -23.51
CA ALA A 290 21.98 19.02 -23.39
C ALA A 290 20.54 18.56 -23.02
N PRO A 291 19.65 19.48 -22.59
CA PRO A 291 18.29 19.13 -22.19
C PRO A 291 17.57 18.39 -23.32
N ALA A 292 16.99 17.23 -22.99
CA ALA A 292 16.22 16.44 -23.94
C ALA A 292 15.06 17.28 -24.52
N PRO A 293 14.77 17.20 -25.83
CA PRO A 293 13.61 17.87 -26.40
C PRO A 293 12.34 17.24 -25.83
N ALA A 294 11.38 18.07 -25.42
CA ALA A 294 10.07 17.63 -24.94
C ALA A 294 9.44 16.61 -25.91
N GLU A 295 9.27 15.38 -25.44
CA GLU A 295 8.66 14.31 -26.22
C GLU A 295 7.20 14.66 -26.55
N LYS A 296 6.80 14.42 -27.80
CA LYS A 296 5.43 14.70 -28.23
C LYS A 296 4.45 13.77 -27.48
N PRO A 297 3.36 14.30 -26.91
CA PRO A 297 2.39 13.50 -26.19
C PRO A 297 1.78 12.42 -27.09
N SER A 298 1.72 11.17 -26.60
CA SER A 298 1.04 10.06 -27.28
C SER A 298 -0.45 10.37 -27.52
N LEU A 299 -0.98 9.87 -28.63
CA LEU A 299 -2.37 10.08 -29.03
C LEU A 299 -3.23 8.86 -28.64
N PRO A 300 -4.53 9.05 -28.37
CA PRO A 300 -5.46 7.93 -28.15
C PRO A 300 -5.61 7.08 -29.41
N VAL A 301 -5.92 5.80 -29.24
CA VAL A 301 -6.24 4.90 -30.35
C VAL A 301 -7.56 5.33 -31.00
N GLU A 302 -7.50 5.73 -32.26
CA GLU A 302 -8.68 6.04 -33.07
C GLU A 302 -9.18 4.79 -33.79
N LEU A 303 -10.45 4.45 -33.58
CA LEU A 303 -11.09 3.32 -34.27
C LEU A 303 -11.07 3.49 -35.79
N LEU A 304 -11.13 2.38 -36.51
CA LEU A 304 -11.23 2.37 -37.97
C LEU A 304 -12.46 3.17 -38.43
N PRO A 305 -12.32 4.08 -39.42
CA PRO A 305 -13.40 4.99 -39.83
C PRO A 305 -14.41 4.32 -40.77
N THR A 306 -14.92 3.15 -40.41
CA THR A 306 -15.92 2.40 -41.16
C THR A 306 -17.24 2.32 -40.39
N ASP A 307 -18.36 2.27 -41.11
CA ASP A 307 -19.68 2.16 -40.46
C ASP A 307 -19.81 0.83 -39.68
N ILE A 308 -19.18 -0.23 -40.20
CA ILE A 308 -19.11 -1.54 -39.54
C ILE A 308 -18.35 -1.43 -38.20
N ALA A 309 -17.21 -0.75 -38.17
CA ALA A 309 -16.44 -0.52 -36.94
C ALA A 309 -17.25 0.23 -35.88
N ARG A 310 -18.03 1.24 -36.29
CA ARG A 310 -18.87 2.02 -35.39
C ARG A 310 -20.00 1.19 -34.79
N ILE A 311 -20.71 0.44 -35.64
CA ILE A 311 -21.81 -0.44 -35.20
C ILE A 311 -21.27 -1.54 -34.28
N PHE A 312 -20.18 -2.18 -34.68
CA PHE A 312 -19.60 -3.28 -33.92
C PHE A 312 -19.00 -2.82 -32.59
N SER A 313 -18.39 -1.62 -32.51
CA SER A 313 -17.90 -1.10 -31.23
C SER A 313 -19.02 -0.93 -30.21
N GLN A 314 -20.21 -0.50 -30.65
CA GLN A 314 -21.40 -0.36 -29.80
C GLN A 314 -22.06 -1.71 -29.47
N ALA A 315 -22.07 -2.65 -30.42
CA ALA A 315 -22.66 -3.98 -30.22
C ALA A 315 -21.78 -4.89 -29.34
N HIS A 316 -20.45 -4.73 -29.39
CA HIS A 316 -19.48 -5.59 -28.71
C HIS A 316 -19.70 -5.70 -27.18
N PRO A 317 -19.88 -4.61 -26.41
CA PRO A 317 -20.17 -4.69 -24.98
C PRO A 317 -21.43 -5.50 -24.67
N ALA A 318 -22.50 -5.29 -25.44
CA ALA A 318 -23.76 -6.03 -25.28
C ALA A 318 -23.57 -7.51 -25.62
N LEU A 319 -22.84 -7.83 -26.68
CA LEU A 319 -22.50 -9.21 -27.05
C LEU A 319 -21.69 -9.91 -25.97
N LEU A 320 -20.68 -9.23 -25.42
CA LEU A 320 -19.79 -9.76 -24.39
C LEU A 320 -20.51 -10.02 -23.06
N LEU A 321 -21.34 -9.08 -22.58
CA LEU A 321 -22.15 -9.27 -21.38
C LEU A 321 -23.27 -10.30 -21.59
N SER A 322 -23.90 -10.34 -22.76
CA SER A 322 -24.93 -11.35 -23.04
C SER A 322 -24.34 -12.75 -23.07
N ALA A 323 -23.18 -12.94 -23.73
CA ALA A 323 -22.48 -14.21 -23.76
C ALA A 323 -22.06 -14.67 -22.35
N TYR A 324 -21.58 -13.73 -21.52
CA TYR A 324 -21.25 -14.00 -20.12
C TYR A 324 -22.48 -14.36 -19.28
N TYR A 325 -23.53 -13.55 -19.36
CA TYR A 325 -24.77 -13.71 -18.60
C TYR A 325 -25.43 -15.06 -18.85
N LEU A 326 -25.50 -15.50 -20.11
CA LEU A 326 -26.07 -16.81 -20.47
C LEU A 326 -25.29 -17.99 -19.88
N ARG A 327 -24.00 -17.80 -19.58
CA ARG A 327 -23.12 -18.82 -19.00
C ARG A 327 -23.00 -18.70 -17.48
N PHE A 328 -23.50 -17.62 -16.88
CA PHE A 328 -23.32 -17.31 -15.46
C PHE A 328 -23.85 -18.41 -14.52
N PRO A 329 -25.04 -19.02 -14.73
CA PRO A 329 -25.50 -20.10 -13.86
C PRO A 329 -24.57 -21.33 -13.90
N ALA A 330 -24.10 -21.71 -15.09
CA ALA A 330 -23.14 -22.80 -15.25
C ALA A 330 -21.77 -22.46 -14.66
N PHE A 331 -21.38 -21.17 -14.71
CA PHE A 331 -20.13 -20.69 -14.14
C PHE A 331 -20.12 -20.74 -12.61
N VAL A 332 -21.26 -20.42 -11.98
CA VAL A 332 -21.44 -20.53 -10.52
C VAL A 332 -21.42 -21.99 -10.07
N ALA A 333 -22.06 -22.88 -10.84
CA ALA A 333 -22.10 -24.31 -10.52
C ALA A 333 -20.74 -25.00 -10.70
N ASP A 334 -20.12 -24.86 -11.88
CA ASP A 334 -18.86 -25.52 -12.24
C ASP A 334 -17.88 -24.54 -12.93
N PRO A 335 -17.01 -23.86 -12.16
CA PRO A 335 -16.17 -22.78 -12.69
C PRO A 335 -15.15 -23.22 -13.76
N VAL A 336 -14.43 -24.32 -13.53
CA VAL A 336 -13.34 -24.77 -14.42
C VAL A 336 -13.82 -25.13 -15.83
N PRO A 337 -14.78 -26.05 -16.03
CA PRO A 337 -15.24 -26.41 -17.37
C PRO A 337 -15.96 -25.24 -18.06
N THR A 338 -16.66 -24.39 -17.31
CA THR A 338 -17.35 -23.23 -17.87
C THR A 338 -16.37 -22.17 -18.36
N LEU A 339 -15.32 -21.85 -17.58
CA LEU A 339 -14.27 -20.93 -18.03
C LEU A 339 -13.52 -21.51 -19.23
N LEU A 340 -13.10 -22.77 -19.17
CA LEU A 340 -12.37 -23.41 -20.27
C LEU A 340 -13.16 -23.38 -21.58
N SER A 341 -14.45 -23.75 -21.53
CA SER A 341 -15.34 -23.73 -22.71
C SER A 341 -15.71 -22.33 -23.18
N SER A 342 -15.59 -21.31 -22.33
CA SER A 342 -15.88 -19.91 -22.66
C SER A 342 -14.69 -19.16 -23.27
N LEU A 343 -13.46 -19.71 -23.17
CA LEU A 343 -12.25 -19.10 -23.75
C LEU A 343 -12.33 -18.93 -25.26
N LEU A 344 -12.75 -19.98 -25.99
CA LEU A 344 -12.82 -19.92 -27.45
C LEU A 344 -13.88 -18.91 -27.94
N PRO A 345 -15.12 -18.91 -27.42
CA PRO A 345 -16.10 -17.86 -27.71
C PRO A 345 -15.59 -16.45 -27.39
N LEU A 346 -14.94 -16.26 -26.23
CA LEU A 346 -14.37 -14.97 -25.85
C LEU A 346 -13.29 -14.53 -26.83
N ALA A 347 -12.37 -15.42 -27.19
CA ALA A 347 -11.32 -15.13 -28.17
C ALA A 347 -11.92 -14.74 -29.52
N ILE A 348 -12.96 -15.43 -30.00
CA ILE A 348 -13.65 -15.07 -31.26
C ILE A 348 -14.25 -13.66 -31.17
N ILE A 349 -14.93 -13.33 -30.07
CA ILE A 349 -15.53 -12.00 -29.86
C ILE A 349 -14.44 -10.91 -29.84
N GLN A 350 -13.34 -11.14 -29.13
CA GLN A 350 -12.23 -10.19 -29.01
C GLN A 350 -11.45 -10.03 -30.33
N ILE A 351 -11.19 -11.12 -31.05
CA ILE A 351 -10.55 -11.10 -32.37
C ILE A 351 -11.44 -10.36 -33.38
N ALA A 352 -12.76 -10.59 -33.35
CA ALA A 352 -13.69 -9.85 -34.19
C ALA A 352 -13.64 -8.34 -33.87
N TYR A 353 -13.62 -7.98 -32.59
CA TYR A 353 -13.49 -6.59 -32.16
C TYR A 353 -12.20 -5.93 -32.64
N THR A 354 -11.05 -6.57 -32.45
CA THR A 354 -9.76 -5.98 -32.85
C THR A 354 -9.65 -5.85 -34.36
N ILE A 355 -10.03 -6.87 -35.14
CA ILE A 355 -9.99 -6.81 -36.61
C ILE A 355 -10.95 -5.76 -37.19
N ILE A 356 -12.15 -5.62 -36.62
CA ILE A 356 -13.20 -4.76 -37.17
C ILE A 356 -13.03 -3.31 -36.72
N CYS A 357 -12.64 -3.08 -35.45
CA CYS A 357 -12.69 -1.76 -34.83
C CYS A 357 -11.32 -1.12 -34.62
N VAL A 358 -10.28 -1.90 -34.30
CA VAL A 358 -9.00 -1.38 -33.80
C VAL A 358 -7.96 -1.35 -34.93
N PRO A 359 -7.19 -0.27 -35.11
CA PRO A 359 -6.07 -0.27 -36.05
C PRO A 359 -4.99 -1.25 -35.58
N ALA A 360 -4.47 -2.07 -36.49
CA ALA A 360 -3.36 -2.97 -36.18
C ALA A 360 -2.10 -2.15 -35.84
N VAL A 361 -1.26 -2.67 -34.94
CA VAL A 361 0.02 -2.01 -34.60
C VAL A 361 0.81 -1.62 -35.86
N GLY A 362 1.31 -0.37 -35.88
CA GLY A 362 2.05 0.18 -37.02
C GLY A 362 1.18 0.78 -38.13
N THR A 363 -0.15 0.66 -38.05
CA THR A 363 -1.08 1.37 -38.95
C THR A 363 -1.52 2.69 -38.32
N SER A 364 -1.42 3.81 -39.07
CA SER A 364 -1.80 5.14 -38.57
C SER A 364 -3.10 5.59 -39.23
N THR A 365 -4.19 5.61 -38.45
CA THR A 365 -5.45 6.26 -38.84
C THR A 365 -5.29 7.77 -38.70
N LYS A 366 -4.90 8.46 -39.79
CA LYS A 366 -4.92 9.93 -39.80
C LYS A 366 -6.35 10.42 -39.54
N PRO A 367 -6.57 11.42 -38.68
CA PRO A 367 -7.89 11.99 -38.48
C PRO A 367 -8.39 12.56 -39.80
N VAL A 368 -9.59 12.12 -40.22
CA VAL A 368 -10.23 12.60 -41.45
C VAL A 368 -10.52 14.09 -41.30
N LYS A 369 -9.69 14.95 -41.92
CA LYS A 369 -10.12 16.32 -42.24
C LYS A 369 -11.39 16.19 -43.10
N LYS A 370 -12.48 16.84 -42.68
CA LYS A 370 -13.77 16.90 -43.41
C LYS A 370 -13.50 17.03 -44.93
N ALA A 371 -13.73 15.95 -45.67
CA ALA A 371 -13.54 15.94 -47.10
C ALA A 371 -14.67 16.74 -47.76
N LYS A 372 -14.31 17.65 -48.69
CA LYS A 372 -15.26 18.20 -49.67
C LYS A 372 -15.85 17.03 -50.49
N PRO A 373 -17.15 17.07 -50.84
CA PRO A 373 -17.77 16.01 -51.60
C PRO A 373 -17.19 15.97 -53.02
N GLY A 374 -16.65 14.83 -53.45
CA GLY A 374 -16.29 14.61 -54.87
C GLY A 374 -14.93 13.95 -55.19
N SER A 375 -14.15 13.42 -54.25
CA SER A 375 -12.92 12.67 -54.59
C SER A 375 -13.14 11.15 -54.64
N PRO A 376 -12.51 10.42 -55.58
CA PRO A 376 -12.69 8.98 -55.73
C PRO A 376 -12.11 8.24 -54.51
N LYS A 377 -12.90 7.33 -53.93
CA LYS A 377 -12.48 6.47 -52.83
C LYS A 377 -11.37 5.54 -53.30
N LYS A 378 -10.14 5.79 -52.86
CA LYS A 378 -9.03 4.84 -52.99
C LYS A 378 -9.19 3.81 -51.86
N ALA A 379 -9.65 2.61 -52.19
CA ALA A 379 -9.68 1.49 -51.26
C ALA A 379 -8.23 1.13 -50.89
N THR A 380 -7.84 1.39 -49.65
CA THR A 380 -6.61 0.86 -49.07
C THR A 380 -6.82 -0.60 -48.75
N THR A 381 -6.50 -1.46 -49.71
CA THR A 381 -6.37 -2.91 -49.50
C THR A 381 -5.09 -3.16 -48.71
N GLU A 382 -5.11 -2.92 -47.40
CA GLU A 382 -4.06 -3.43 -46.53
C GLU A 382 -4.16 -4.96 -46.48
N SER A 383 -3.00 -5.63 -46.62
CA SER A 383 -2.90 -7.07 -46.82
C SER A 383 -3.51 -7.85 -45.66
N ALA A 384 -4.50 -8.71 -45.94
CA ALA A 384 -5.11 -9.61 -44.96
C ALA A 384 -4.06 -10.46 -44.19
N SER A 385 -2.88 -10.71 -44.78
CA SER A 385 -1.78 -11.42 -44.12
C SER A 385 -1.12 -10.63 -42.97
N ALA A 386 -1.07 -9.30 -43.04
CA ALA A 386 -0.48 -8.46 -41.99
C ALA A 386 -1.36 -8.46 -40.73
N ASN A 387 -2.68 -8.39 -40.90
CA ASN A 387 -3.64 -8.47 -39.80
C ASN A 387 -3.65 -9.85 -39.14
N ALA A 388 -3.52 -10.92 -39.92
CA ALA A 388 -3.42 -12.28 -39.38
C ALA A 388 -2.17 -12.48 -38.51
N PHE A 389 -1.03 -11.95 -38.93
CA PHE A 389 0.20 -12.00 -38.14
C PHE A 389 0.07 -11.21 -36.83
N THR A 390 -0.51 -10.01 -36.87
CA THR A 390 -0.76 -9.20 -35.66
C THR A 390 -1.70 -9.89 -34.69
N VAL A 391 -2.78 -10.53 -35.17
CA VAL A 391 -3.69 -11.33 -34.33
C VAL A 391 -2.94 -12.48 -33.67
N PHE A 392 -2.18 -13.26 -34.45
CA PHE A 392 -1.42 -14.39 -33.93
C PHE A 392 -0.38 -13.95 -32.88
N TYR A 393 0.38 -12.90 -33.18
CA TYR A 393 1.37 -12.32 -32.28
C TYR A 393 0.73 -11.82 -30.97
N ALA A 394 -0.39 -11.10 -31.06
CA ALA A 394 -1.11 -10.60 -29.90
C ALA A 394 -1.69 -11.73 -29.04
N LEU A 395 -2.23 -12.79 -29.65
CA LEU A 395 -2.71 -13.97 -28.92
C LEU A 395 -1.57 -14.69 -28.21
N LEU A 396 -0.41 -14.87 -28.86
CA LEU A 396 0.74 -15.54 -28.29
C LEU A 396 1.28 -14.78 -27.06
N LEU A 397 1.47 -13.47 -27.16
CA LEU A 397 1.91 -12.65 -26.03
C LEU A 397 0.85 -12.60 -24.91
N SER A 398 -0.43 -12.55 -25.26
CA SER A 398 -1.50 -12.62 -24.26
C SER A 398 -1.49 -13.94 -23.51
N LEU A 399 -1.21 -15.06 -24.19
CA LEU A 399 -1.06 -16.36 -23.56
C LEU A 399 0.11 -16.39 -22.57
N VAL A 400 1.24 -15.76 -22.91
CA VAL A 400 2.39 -15.61 -21.98
C VAL A 400 2.00 -14.76 -20.77
N SER A 401 1.21 -13.70 -20.98
CA SER A 401 0.76 -12.82 -19.90
C SER A 401 -0.14 -13.51 -18.86
N VAL A 402 -0.74 -14.66 -19.20
CA VAL A 402 -1.55 -15.46 -18.27
C VAL A 402 -0.75 -15.86 -17.02
N LEU A 403 0.52 -16.24 -17.18
CA LEU A 403 1.37 -16.61 -16.05
C LEU A 403 1.68 -15.43 -15.14
N VAL A 404 1.91 -14.25 -15.74
CA VAL A 404 2.15 -13.00 -15.01
C VAL A 404 0.89 -12.58 -14.24
N LEU A 405 -0.27 -12.63 -14.89
CA LEU A 405 -1.56 -12.32 -14.25
C LEU A 405 -1.92 -13.32 -13.16
N ALA A 406 -1.62 -14.61 -13.36
CA ALA A 406 -1.84 -15.63 -12.32
C ALA A 406 -0.94 -15.39 -11.11
N ALA A 407 0.34 -15.05 -11.33
CA ALA A 407 1.24 -14.68 -10.25
C ALA A 407 0.74 -13.44 -9.50
N LEU A 408 0.25 -12.41 -10.21
CA LEU A 408 -0.36 -11.23 -9.60
C LEU A 408 -1.61 -11.59 -8.78
N GLN A 409 -2.52 -12.40 -9.32
CA GLN A 409 -3.70 -12.85 -8.58
C GLN A 409 -3.31 -13.60 -7.30
N VAL A 410 -2.26 -14.44 -7.34
CA VAL A 410 -1.72 -15.13 -6.15
C VAL A 410 -1.13 -14.14 -5.15
N LEU A 411 -0.38 -13.13 -5.60
CA LEU A 411 0.14 -12.07 -4.73
C LEU A 411 -0.99 -11.26 -4.07
N PHE A 412 -2.12 -11.11 -4.74
CA PHE A 412 -3.33 -10.47 -4.20
C PHE A 412 -4.26 -11.42 -3.41
N GLY A 413 -3.81 -12.65 -3.12
CA GLY A 413 -4.51 -13.56 -2.21
C GLY A 413 -5.21 -14.75 -2.85
N ALA A 414 -5.02 -15.02 -4.15
CA ALA A 414 -5.50 -16.27 -4.75
C ALA A 414 -4.75 -17.49 -4.16
N PRO A 415 -5.42 -18.64 -3.99
CA PRO A 415 -4.78 -19.82 -3.42
C PRO A 415 -3.58 -20.30 -4.25
N VAL A 416 -2.44 -20.53 -3.58
CA VAL A 416 -1.16 -20.92 -4.21
C VAL A 416 -1.13 -22.41 -4.59
N THR A 417 -1.75 -23.26 -3.75
CA THR A 417 -1.65 -24.73 -3.85
C THR A 417 -2.97 -25.39 -4.24
N THR A 418 -4.11 -24.75 -3.94
CA THR A 418 -5.44 -25.22 -4.32
C THR A 418 -5.99 -24.36 -5.47
N HIS A 419 -6.97 -24.86 -6.22
CA HIS A 419 -7.65 -24.07 -7.26
C HIS A 419 -6.76 -23.47 -8.37
N ILE A 420 -5.56 -24.02 -8.61
CA ILE A 420 -4.66 -23.60 -9.71
C ILE A 420 -5.38 -23.48 -11.07
N PRO A 421 -6.25 -24.43 -11.49
CA PRO A 421 -6.97 -24.30 -12.76
C PRO A 421 -7.90 -23.09 -12.80
N HIS A 422 -8.50 -22.73 -11.66
CA HIS A 422 -9.41 -21.58 -11.54
C HIS A 422 -8.64 -20.28 -11.73
N THR A 423 -7.47 -20.16 -11.09
CA THR A 423 -6.61 -18.98 -11.16
C THR A 423 -6.02 -18.81 -12.57
N LEU A 424 -5.55 -19.88 -13.20
CA LEU A 424 -5.03 -19.84 -14.57
C LEU A 424 -6.12 -19.49 -15.58
N LEU A 425 -7.31 -20.11 -15.48
CA LEU A 425 -8.42 -19.83 -16.38
C LEU A 425 -9.00 -18.43 -16.17
N SER A 426 -9.11 -17.96 -14.92
CA SER A 426 -9.46 -16.56 -14.61
C SER A 426 -8.47 -15.60 -15.26
N SER A 427 -7.16 -15.83 -15.07
CA SER A 427 -6.10 -15.03 -15.67
C SER A 427 -6.13 -15.04 -17.20
N ALA A 428 -6.51 -16.16 -17.82
CA ALA A 428 -6.72 -16.24 -19.26
C ALA A 428 -7.88 -15.37 -19.77
N HIS A 429 -8.96 -15.25 -19.00
CA HIS A 429 -10.06 -14.33 -19.34
C HIS A 429 -9.63 -12.87 -19.20
N LEU A 430 -8.92 -12.51 -18.13
CA LEU A 430 -8.36 -11.17 -17.96
C LEU A 430 -7.35 -10.83 -19.07
N ALA A 431 -6.52 -11.80 -19.48
CA ALA A 431 -5.59 -11.62 -20.59
C ALA A 431 -6.32 -11.33 -21.91
N LEU A 432 -7.37 -12.08 -22.23
CA LEU A 432 -8.16 -11.87 -23.45
C LEU A 432 -8.97 -10.56 -23.43
N LEU A 433 -9.46 -10.13 -22.26
CA LEU A 433 -10.20 -8.88 -22.11
C LEU A 433 -9.28 -7.65 -22.15
N ALA A 434 -8.23 -7.63 -21.33
CA ALA A 434 -7.42 -6.44 -21.10
C ALA A 434 -6.13 -6.42 -21.93
N ILE A 435 -5.37 -7.52 -21.92
CA ILE A 435 -4.01 -7.55 -22.47
C ILE A 435 -4.01 -7.73 -23.99
N TYR A 436 -4.89 -8.59 -24.52
CA TYR A 436 -4.97 -8.87 -25.95
C TYR A 436 -5.28 -7.64 -26.81
N PRO A 437 -6.31 -6.83 -26.51
CA PRO A 437 -6.59 -5.62 -27.28
C PRO A 437 -5.45 -4.58 -27.20
N LEU A 438 -4.79 -4.48 -26.04
CA LEU A 438 -3.63 -3.59 -25.85
C LEU A 438 -2.44 -3.99 -26.72
N ILE A 439 -2.08 -5.29 -26.73
CA ILE A 439 -0.99 -5.79 -27.58
C ILE A 439 -1.34 -5.64 -29.06
N TYR A 440 -2.61 -5.85 -29.44
CA TYR A 440 -3.03 -5.68 -30.82
C TYR A 440 -2.85 -4.22 -31.29
N ALA A 441 -3.23 -3.25 -30.46
CA ALA A 441 -3.16 -1.83 -30.79
C ALA A 441 -1.74 -1.24 -30.71
N HIS A 442 -0.97 -1.64 -29.69
CA HIS A 442 0.31 -1.00 -29.35
C HIS A 442 1.54 -1.90 -29.61
N GLY A 443 1.34 -3.18 -29.90
CA GLY A 443 2.42 -4.16 -30.04
C GLY A 443 3.24 -4.31 -28.76
N SER A 444 4.56 -4.36 -28.92
CA SER A 444 5.54 -4.55 -27.84
C SER A 444 6.43 -3.32 -27.61
N ASP A 445 5.96 -2.12 -27.96
CA ASP A 445 6.69 -0.88 -27.74
C ASP A 445 6.85 -0.56 -26.24
N GLY A 446 8.08 -0.72 -25.73
CA GLY A 446 8.39 -0.51 -24.32
C GLY A 446 8.08 0.90 -23.80
N GLN A 447 8.15 1.94 -24.64
CA GLN A 447 7.79 3.30 -24.22
C GLN A 447 6.29 3.42 -24.00
N LYS A 448 5.49 2.87 -24.93
CA LYS A 448 4.03 2.88 -24.79
C LYS A 448 3.56 2.03 -23.61
N TRP A 449 4.19 0.87 -23.38
CA TRP A 449 3.89 0.02 -22.22
C TRP A 449 4.25 0.68 -20.88
N ARG A 450 5.33 1.47 -20.81
CA ARG A 450 5.65 2.28 -19.62
C ARG A 450 4.59 3.34 -19.36
N GLU A 451 4.12 4.02 -20.41
CA GLU A 451 3.08 5.04 -20.30
C GLU A 451 1.72 4.46 -19.88
N ILE A 452 1.37 3.28 -20.39
CA ILE A 452 0.17 2.51 -19.98
C ILE A 452 0.30 2.08 -18.51
N ALA A 453 1.46 1.54 -18.11
CA ALA A 453 1.72 1.11 -16.73
C ALA A 453 1.73 2.28 -15.74
N SER A 454 2.17 3.47 -16.16
CA SER A 454 2.15 4.70 -15.36
C SER A 454 0.81 5.42 -15.37
N LEU A 455 -0.22 4.85 -16.02
CA LEU A 455 -1.56 5.45 -16.19
C LEU A 455 -1.57 6.81 -16.92
N TYR A 456 -0.47 7.17 -17.57
CA TYR A 456 -0.31 8.46 -18.26
C TYR A 456 -0.79 8.42 -19.72
N SER A 457 -1.08 7.22 -20.23
CA SER A 457 -1.62 7.03 -21.57
C SER A 457 -3.00 7.70 -21.68
N PRO A 458 -3.29 8.42 -22.78
CA PRO A 458 -4.63 8.95 -23.00
C PRO A 458 -5.65 7.82 -22.99
N ILE A 459 -6.77 8.04 -22.32
CA ILE A 459 -7.85 7.06 -22.20
C ILE A 459 -8.57 6.94 -23.55
N ASP A 460 -8.71 5.71 -24.03
CA ASP A 460 -9.49 5.33 -25.22
C ASP A 460 -10.27 4.04 -24.95
N GLU A 461 -10.92 3.47 -25.96
CA GLU A 461 -11.71 2.24 -25.78
C GLU A 461 -10.86 1.03 -25.32
N VAL A 462 -9.62 0.95 -25.81
CA VAL A 462 -8.73 -0.19 -25.57
C VAL A 462 -8.13 -0.07 -24.16
N PHE A 463 -7.53 1.08 -23.85
CA PHE A 463 -6.94 1.34 -22.55
C PHE A 463 -7.98 1.49 -21.44
N GLY A 464 -9.10 2.17 -21.72
CA GLY A 464 -10.23 2.27 -20.79
C GLY A 464 -10.85 0.91 -20.48
N GLY A 465 -11.01 0.04 -21.48
CA GLY A 465 -11.44 -1.35 -21.29
C GLY A 465 -10.50 -2.14 -20.39
N ALA A 466 -9.18 -2.05 -20.62
CA ALA A 466 -8.19 -2.72 -19.80
C ALA A 466 -8.18 -2.22 -18.34
N LEU A 467 -8.19 -0.90 -18.14
CA LEU A 467 -8.26 -0.29 -16.80
C LEU A 467 -9.54 -0.71 -16.06
N GLY A 468 -10.68 -0.63 -16.75
CA GLY A 468 -11.96 -1.08 -16.20
C GLY A 468 -11.97 -2.57 -15.86
N CYS A 469 -11.36 -3.42 -16.69
CA CYS A 469 -11.23 -4.86 -16.41
C CYS A 469 -10.47 -5.12 -15.12
N PHE A 470 -9.31 -4.49 -14.91
CA PHE A 470 -8.51 -4.69 -13.71
C PHE A 470 -9.16 -4.09 -12.46
N LEU A 471 -9.70 -2.87 -12.54
CA LEU A 471 -10.43 -2.26 -11.44
C LEU A 471 -11.69 -3.07 -11.08
N GLY A 472 -12.42 -3.55 -12.08
CA GLY A 472 -13.58 -4.40 -11.88
C GLY A 472 -13.22 -5.73 -11.22
N ALA A 473 -12.13 -6.38 -11.66
CA ALA A 473 -11.62 -7.59 -11.04
C ALA A 473 -11.22 -7.36 -9.57
N TRP A 474 -10.59 -6.22 -9.27
CA TRP A 474 -10.21 -5.81 -7.92
C TRP A 474 -11.42 -5.55 -7.03
N ILE A 475 -12.42 -4.80 -7.50
CA ILE A 475 -13.70 -4.61 -6.79
C ILE A 475 -14.42 -5.95 -6.59
N GLY A 476 -14.34 -6.85 -7.58
CA GLY A 476 -14.86 -8.21 -7.50
C GLY A 476 -14.21 -9.07 -6.41
N ALA A 477 -13.09 -8.65 -5.82
CA ALA A 477 -12.49 -9.35 -4.69
C ALA A 477 -13.19 -9.01 -3.36
N VAL A 478 -13.83 -7.84 -3.26
CA VAL A 478 -14.47 -7.36 -2.03
C VAL A 478 -15.54 -8.31 -1.49
N PRO A 479 -16.43 -8.93 -2.31
CA PRO A 479 -17.42 -9.85 -1.77
C PRO A 479 -16.86 -11.16 -1.21
N ILE A 480 -15.59 -11.51 -1.48
CA ILE A 480 -15.01 -12.80 -1.06
C ILE A 480 -14.81 -12.82 0.47
N PRO A 481 -14.16 -11.83 1.12
CA PRO A 481 -14.04 -11.79 2.59
C PRO A 481 -15.34 -11.54 3.35
N LEU A 482 -16.39 -11.04 2.70
CA LEU A 482 -17.68 -10.77 3.34
C LEU A 482 -18.49 -12.04 3.62
N ASP A 483 -18.13 -13.16 2.97
CA ASP A 483 -18.59 -14.52 3.23
C ASP A 483 -20.10 -14.63 3.54
N TRP A 484 -20.94 -14.41 2.52
CA TRP A 484 -22.41 -14.55 2.64
C TRP A 484 -22.90 -15.98 2.40
N ASP A 485 -22.00 -16.97 2.47
CA ASP A 485 -22.27 -18.39 2.22
C ASP A 485 -22.98 -18.65 0.87
N ARG A 486 -22.65 -17.87 -0.18
CA ARG A 486 -23.25 -18.04 -1.52
C ARG A 486 -22.28 -18.63 -2.53
N GLU A 487 -22.79 -19.48 -3.41
CA GLU A 487 -21.98 -20.14 -4.44
C GLU A 487 -21.32 -19.16 -5.41
N TRP A 488 -21.98 -18.04 -5.70
CA TRP A 488 -21.44 -17.01 -6.57
C TRP A 488 -20.27 -16.22 -5.95
N GLN A 489 -20.02 -16.33 -4.64
CA GLN A 489 -18.88 -15.71 -3.95
C GLN A 489 -17.59 -16.53 -4.05
N LYS A 490 -17.67 -17.79 -4.51
CA LYS A 490 -16.51 -18.70 -4.59
C LYS A 490 -15.47 -18.17 -5.59
N TRP A 491 -14.19 -18.39 -5.31
CA TRP A 491 -13.10 -18.10 -6.24
C TRP A 491 -13.26 -18.93 -7.54
N PRO A 492 -13.16 -18.33 -8.75
CA PRO A 492 -12.86 -16.94 -9.10
C PRO A 492 -14.11 -16.17 -9.61
N VAL A 493 -15.31 -16.59 -9.22
CA VAL A 493 -16.58 -16.18 -9.84
C VAL A 493 -16.78 -14.66 -9.78
N THR A 494 -16.62 -14.06 -8.61
CA THR A 494 -16.80 -12.61 -8.41
C THR A 494 -15.74 -11.78 -9.13
N ILE A 495 -14.49 -12.27 -9.18
CA ILE A 495 -13.38 -11.62 -9.88
C ILE A 495 -13.65 -11.55 -11.38
N VAL A 496 -14.04 -12.68 -11.98
CA VAL A 496 -14.35 -12.74 -13.41
C VAL A 496 -15.61 -11.91 -13.71
N THR A 497 -16.63 -11.96 -12.84
CA THR A 497 -17.84 -11.12 -12.97
C THR A 497 -17.46 -9.63 -13.01
N GLY A 498 -16.65 -9.20 -12.03
CA GLY A 498 -16.16 -7.83 -11.94
C GLY A 498 -15.31 -7.45 -13.14
N ALA A 499 -14.44 -8.34 -13.63
CA ALA A 499 -13.62 -8.11 -14.82
C ALA A 499 -14.46 -7.84 -16.08
N TYR A 500 -15.49 -8.64 -16.33
CA TYR A 500 -16.38 -8.47 -17.48
C TYR A 500 -17.21 -7.18 -17.39
N ALA A 501 -17.82 -6.92 -16.23
CA ALA A 501 -18.60 -5.71 -16.00
C ALA A 501 -17.72 -4.45 -16.09
N GLY A 502 -16.57 -4.48 -15.40
CA GLY A 502 -15.60 -3.40 -15.40
C GLY A 502 -15.01 -3.13 -16.79
N TYR A 503 -14.69 -4.17 -17.57
CA TYR A 503 -14.22 -4.01 -18.95
C TYR A 503 -15.23 -3.25 -19.81
N VAL A 504 -16.52 -3.61 -19.74
CA VAL A 504 -17.56 -2.92 -20.51
C VAL A 504 -17.73 -1.48 -20.06
N VAL A 505 -17.81 -1.22 -18.76
CA VAL A 505 -17.93 0.14 -18.22
C VAL A 505 -16.72 0.98 -18.62
N GLY A 506 -15.51 0.44 -18.46
CA GLY A 506 -14.27 1.12 -18.82
C GLY A 506 -14.14 1.40 -20.31
N LYS A 507 -14.52 0.43 -21.16
CA LYS A 507 -14.56 0.61 -22.62
C LYS A 507 -15.54 1.73 -23.01
N MET A 508 -16.76 1.71 -22.45
CA MET A 508 -17.77 2.74 -22.74
C MET A 508 -17.34 4.12 -22.22
N ALA A 509 -16.78 4.19 -21.01
CA ALA A 509 -16.24 5.44 -20.47
C ALA A 509 -15.11 5.98 -21.36
N GLY A 510 -14.19 5.12 -21.81
CA GLY A 510 -13.11 5.50 -22.72
C GLY A 510 -13.56 5.87 -24.13
N ALA A 511 -14.70 5.34 -24.60
CA ALA A 511 -15.30 5.70 -25.88
C ALA A 511 -15.99 7.08 -25.85
N TRP A 512 -16.77 7.37 -24.79
CA TRP A 512 -17.74 8.48 -24.79
C TRP A 512 -17.40 9.61 -23.82
N LEU A 513 -16.88 9.30 -22.62
CA LEU A 513 -16.78 10.27 -21.51
C LEU A 513 -15.35 10.76 -21.26
N LEU A 514 -14.38 9.87 -21.40
CA LEU A 514 -12.99 10.07 -21.00
C LEU A 514 -12.02 10.04 -22.19
N LYS A 515 -12.53 9.94 -23.43
CA LYS A 515 -11.70 9.83 -24.63
C LYS A 515 -10.67 10.96 -24.72
N GLY A 516 -9.40 10.60 -24.79
CA GLY A 516 -8.26 11.51 -24.88
C GLY A 516 -7.82 12.18 -23.57
N LYS A 517 -8.54 11.98 -22.45
CA LYS A 517 -8.13 12.49 -21.14
C LYS A 517 -6.96 11.69 -20.58
N ARG A 518 -6.11 12.34 -19.78
CA ARG A 518 -4.98 11.72 -19.09
C ARG A 518 -5.22 11.76 -17.58
N ILE A 519 -4.68 10.79 -16.86
CA ILE A 519 -4.68 10.79 -15.40
C ILE A 519 -3.40 11.51 -14.99
N GLU A 520 -3.55 12.74 -14.49
CA GLU A 520 -2.47 13.54 -13.94
C GLU A 520 -2.50 13.37 -12.42
N PHE A 521 -1.39 12.92 -11.85
CA PHE A 521 -1.19 12.88 -10.40
C PHE A 521 -0.40 14.15 -10.04
N ASP A 522 -1.07 15.14 -9.45
CA ASP A 522 -0.45 16.37 -8.93
C ASP A 522 0.51 16.09 -7.77
#